data_AF-A0A067KWZ6-F1
#
_entry.id   AF-A0A067KWZ6-F1
#
_cell.length_a   1.000
_cell.length_b   1.000
_cell.length_c   1.000
_cell.angle_alpha   90.00
_cell.angle_beta   90.00
_cell.angle_gamma   90.00
#
_symmetry.space_group_name_H-M   'P 1'
#
loop_
_entity.id
_entity.type
_entity.pdbx_description
1 polymer ?
#
loop_
_entity_poly.entity_id
_entity_poly.type
_entity_poly.pdbx_seq_one_letter_code
_entity_poly.pdbx_strand_id
1 'polypeptide(L)'
;MVQPKISHRPTICYRPIRPSDLEILERLHADVFPIRYESEFFQNVVNARDIVSWAAVDRSRPNGNSDELIGFVTARIVLAKESEIGDLLRYDPSKPDQKLVYILTLGVVETYRNLGIATALIREVIKYASSIPICRAVYLHVISYNNPAIYLYKKMAFKCIRRLQGFYLINGQYYDSYLFVYYVNGGRSPCSPLELVTAVVSYMRSGFKSVAERLCKNEEKPKWPKCKETHSLISIQNKKNLTTECTSYECV
;
A
#
# COMPACT_ATOMS: atom_id res chain seq x y z
N MET A 1 11.25 -7.16 -30.27
CA MET A 1 11.11 -8.55 -29.78
C MET A 1 9.95 -8.60 -28.81
N VAL A 2 8.86 -9.26 -29.18
CA VAL A 2 7.66 -9.43 -28.34
C VAL A 2 7.93 -10.59 -27.39
N GLN A 3 7.95 -10.36 -26.08
CA GLN A 3 8.04 -11.46 -25.12
C GLN A 3 6.82 -12.37 -25.28
N PRO A 4 6.98 -13.70 -25.28
CA PRO A 4 5.85 -14.60 -25.43
C PRO A 4 4.94 -14.42 -24.20
N LYS A 5 3.73 -13.87 -24.44
CA LYS A 5 2.66 -13.89 -23.46
C LYS A 5 2.42 -15.35 -23.09
N ILE A 6 2.54 -15.66 -21.81
CA ILE A 6 2.28 -16.98 -21.24
C ILE A 6 0.90 -17.44 -21.76
N SER A 7 0.86 -18.41 -22.66
CA SER A 7 -0.39 -19.01 -23.20
C SER A 7 -1.17 -19.81 -22.15
N HIS A 8 -0.69 -19.79 -20.91
CA HIS A 8 -1.10 -20.60 -19.80
C HIS A 8 -1.50 -19.68 -18.65
N ARG A 9 -2.70 -19.88 -18.10
CA ARG A 9 -3.18 -19.11 -16.94
C ARG A 9 -2.58 -19.75 -15.69
N PRO A 10 -1.61 -19.11 -15.02
CA PRO A 10 -0.88 -19.76 -13.95
C PRO A 10 -1.76 -19.90 -12.70
N THR A 11 -1.64 -21.04 -12.03
CA THR A 11 -2.39 -21.34 -10.80
C THR A 11 -1.46 -21.15 -9.61
N ILE A 12 -1.44 -19.92 -9.09
CA ILE A 12 -0.50 -19.55 -8.03
C ILE A 12 -0.98 -20.02 -6.67
N CYS A 13 -0.13 -20.76 -5.98
CA CYS A 13 -0.32 -21.15 -4.58
C CYS A 13 0.78 -20.54 -3.71
N TYR A 14 0.46 -20.30 -2.44
CA TYR A 14 1.39 -19.77 -1.45
C TYR A 14 1.60 -20.81 -0.35
N ARG A 15 2.86 -21.02 0.04
CA ARG A 15 3.25 -21.96 1.12
C ARG A 15 4.47 -21.43 1.87
N PRO A 16 4.77 -21.89 3.10
CA PRO A 16 6.05 -21.61 3.72
C PRO A 16 7.23 -22.11 2.87
N ILE A 17 8.37 -21.44 2.96
CA ILE A 17 9.64 -21.94 2.39
C ILE A 17 10.10 -23.16 3.21
N ARG A 18 10.74 -24.12 2.55
CA ARG A 18 11.18 -25.40 3.12
C ARG A 18 12.64 -25.68 2.78
N PRO A 19 13.30 -26.64 3.45
CA PRO A 19 14.68 -27.05 3.15
C PRO A 19 14.93 -27.42 1.67
N SER A 20 13.94 -28.02 1.00
CA SER A 20 14.02 -28.36 -0.43
C SER A 20 14.13 -27.15 -1.37
N ASP A 21 13.80 -25.95 -0.88
CA ASP A 21 13.80 -24.72 -1.68
C ASP A 21 15.16 -24.01 -1.67
N LEU A 22 16.17 -24.52 -0.96
CA LEU A 22 17.44 -23.82 -0.72
C LEU A 22 18.13 -23.37 -2.01
N GLU A 23 18.40 -24.31 -2.93
CA GLU A 23 19.13 -24.01 -4.17
C GLU A 23 18.38 -23.02 -5.07
N ILE A 24 17.06 -23.18 -5.19
CA ILE A 24 16.25 -22.27 -6.01
C ILE A 24 16.15 -20.90 -5.34
N LEU A 25 16.07 -20.82 -4.01
CA LEU A 25 16.03 -19.56 -3.28
C LEU A 25 17.33 -18.77 -3.47
N GLU A 26 18.49 -19.43 -3.36
CA GLU A 26 19.81 -18.82 -3.60
C GLU A 26 19.92 -18.29 -5.03
N ARG A 27 19.56 -19.12 -6.01
CA ARG A 27 19.57 -18.76 -7.44
C ARG A 27 18.69 -17.54 -7.72
N LEU A 28 17.45 -17.57 -7.24
CA LEU A 28 16.52 -16.45 -7.43
C LEU A 28 16.99 -15.17 -6.75
N HIS A 29 17.66 -15.26 -5.59
CA HIS A 29 18.25 -14.07 -4.97
C HIS A 29 19.38 -13.50 -5.82
N ALA A 30 20.27 -14.35 -6.35
CA ALA A 30 21.36 -13.94 -7.23
C ALA A 30 20.85 -13.27 -8.53
N ASP A 31 19.71 -13.71 -9.06
CA ASP A 31 19.12 -13.17 -10.28
C ASP A 31 18.34 -11.88 -10.04
N VAL A 32 17.67 -11.75 -8.90
CA VAL A 32 16.73 -10.65 -8.63
C VAL A 32 17.38 -9.49 -7.87
N PHE A 33 18.42 -9.75 -7.06
CA PHE A 33 19.05 -8.74 -6.21
C PHE A 33 20.51 -8.44 -6.59
N PRO A 34 20.90 -7.17 -6.61
CA PRO A 34 22.30 -6.77 -6.83
C PRO A 34 23.19 -6.96 -5.58
N ILE A 35 22.59 -7.34 -4.44
CA ILE A 35 23.27 -7.51 -3.16
C ILE A 35 23.42 -9.01 -2.89
N ARG A 36 24.60 -9.42 -2.43
CA ARG A 36 24.88 -10.79 -2.04
C ARG A 36 24.50 -11.03 -0.58
N TYR A 37 23.96 -12.20 -0.32
CA TYR A 37 23.63 -12.68 1.01
C TYR A 37 24.50 -13.91 1.31
N GLU A 38 24.91 -14.07 2.56
CA GLU A 38 25.70 -15.21 3.01
C GLU A 38 24.86 -16.50 3.01
N SER A 39 25.50 -17.66 2.82
CA SER A 39 24.81 -18.97 2.85
C SER A 39 24.04 -19.20 4.16
N GLU A 40 24.53 -18.67 5.28
CA GLU A 40 23.86 -18.75 6.58
C GLU A 40 22.46 -18.10 6.57
N PHE A 41 22.29 -16.99 5.85
CA PHE A 41 20.98 -16.35 5.70
C PHE A 41 19.97 -17.32 5.07
N PHE A 42 20.35 -17.99 3.99
CA PHE A 42 19.47 -18.94 3.30
C PHE A 42 19.18 -20.17 4.16
N GLN A 43 20.18 -20.68 4.88
CA GLN A 43 19.97 -21.76 5.85
C GLN A 43 18.97 -21.37 6.95
N ASN A 44 19.04 -20.15 7.45
CA ASN A 44 18.10 -19.65 8.44
C ASN A 44 16.68 -19.51 7.87
N VAL A 45 16.54 -19.07 6.60
CA VAL A 45 15.25 -18.96 5.91
C VAL A 45 14.58 -20.33 5.75
N VAL A 46 15.29 -21.32 5.22
CA VAL A 46 14.69 -22.62 4.87
C VAL A 46 14.42 -23.51 6.09
N ASN A 47 15.14 -23.26 7.19
CA ASN A 47 14.95 -23.96 8.47
C ASN A 47 14.06 -23.16 9.46
N ALA A 48 13.49 -22.03 9.04
CA ALA A 48 12.65 -21.14 9.85
C ALA A 48 13.31 -20.70 11.19
N ARG A 49 14.61 -20.41 11.16
CA ARG A 49 15.38 -19.92 12.31
C ARG A 49 15.34 -18.40 12.33
N ASP A 50 14.55 -17.82 13.23
CA ASP A 50 14.34 -16.36 13.41
C ASP A 50 13.82 -15.59 12.18
N ILE A 51 13.56 -16.30 11.08
CA ILE A 51 13.03 -15.78 9.83
C ILE A 51 11.74 -16.53 9.50
N VAL A 52 10.68 -15.76 9.29
CA VAL A 52 9.44 -16.25 8.69
C VAL A 52 9.45 -15.98 7.20
N SER A 53 8.88 -16.89 6.42
CA SER A 53 8.99 -16.82 4.97
C SER A 53 7.82 -17.49 4.26
N TRP A 54 7.48 -16.94 3.10
CA TRP A 54 6.45 -17.49 2.20
C TRP A 54 7.00 -17.55 0.79
N ALA A 55 6.70 -18.65 0.11
CA ALA A 55 6.95 -18.90 -1.30
C ALA A 55 5.65 -18.80 -2.09
N ALA A 56 5.75 -18.35 -3.33
CA ALA A 56 4.75 -18.53 -4.38
C ALA A 56 5.24 -19.62 -5.34
N VAL A 57 4.35 -20.53 -5.73
CA VAL A 57 4.61 -21.61 -6.69
C VAL A 57 3.49 -21.63 -7.73
N ASP A 58 3.81 -22.02 -8.97
CA ASP A 58 2.82 -22.19 -10.03
C ASP A 58 2.49 -23.67 -10.23
N ARG A 59 1.34 -24.09 -9.70
CA ARG A 59 0.92 -25.49 -9.70
C ARG A 59 0.62 -26.04 -11.09
N SER A 60 0.41 -25.17 -12.06
CA SER A 60 0.01 -25.57 -13.40
C SER A 60 1.19 -25.64 -14.38
N ARG A 61 2.44 -25.43 -13.89
CA ARG A 61 3.66 -25.66 -14.67
C ARG A 61 3.75 -27.12 -15.17
N PRO A 62 4.07 -27.33 -16.45
CA PRO A 62 4.33 -28.66 -16.98
C PRO A 62 5.63 -29.25 -16.41
N ASN A 63 5.88 -30.53 -16.65
CA ASN A 63 7.14 -31.23 -16.40
C ASN A 63 7.53 -31.43 -14.92
N GLY A 64 6.58 -31.38 -13.99
CA GLY A 64 6.85 -31.65 -12.57
C GLY A 64 7.42 -30.45 -11.79
N ASN A 65 7.68 -29.32 -12.44
CA ASN A 65 8.15 -28.08 -11.79
C ASN A 65 7.02 -27.31 -11.06
N SER A 66 5.93 -27.99 -10.72
CA SER A 66 4.73 -27.41 -10.09
C SER A 66 4.95 -26.93 -8.65
N ASP A 67 6.07 -27.30 -8.02
CA ASP A 67 6.44 -26.89 -6.67
C ASP A 67 7.68 -26.00 -6.61
N GLU A 68 8.24 -25.63 -7.77
CA GLU A 68 9.39 -24.73 -7.87
C GLU A 68 8.98 -23.27 -7.54
N LEU A 69 9.84 -22.56 -6.80
CA LEU A 69 9.59 -21.18 -6.41
C LEU A 69 9.55 -20.25 -7.61
N ILE A 70 8.53 -19.41 -7.65
CA ILE A 70 8.38 -18.32 -8.63
C ILE A 70 8.40 -16.94 -7.99
N GLY A 71 8.34 -16.91 -6.65
CA GLY A 71 8.43 -15.70 -5.85
C GLY A 71 8.55 -16.06 -4.38
N PHE A 72 9.03 -15.12 -3.59
CA PHE A 72 9.28 -15.33 -2.17
C PHE A 72 9.22 -14.01 -1.42
N VAL A 73 8.93 -14.09 -0.14
CA VAL A 73 9.16 -13.01 0.83
C VAL A 73 9.75 -13.61 2.09
N THR A 74 10.74 -12.94 2.66
CA THR A 74 11.37 -13.28 3.93
C THR A 74 11.24 -12.11 4.88
N ALA A 75 10.96 -12.38 6.15
CA ALA A 75 10.84 -11.36 7.17
C ALA A 75 11.29 -11.86 8.53
N ARG A 76 11.74 -10.96 9.40
CA ARG A 76 12.11 -11.26 10.78
C ARG A 76 11.31 -10.43 11.76
N ILE A 77 11.09 -10.97 12.94
CA ILE A 77 10.60 -10.18 14.07
C ILE A 77 11.77 -9.41 14.68
N VAL A 78 11.54 -8.14 15.00
CA VAL A 78 12.53 -7.27 15.66
C VAL A 78 11.87 -6.62 16.87
N LEU A 79 12.61 -6.45 17.97
CA LEU A 79 12.15 -5.65 19.09
C LEU A 79 12.19 -4.17 18.70
N ALA A 80 11.10 -3.44 18.95
CA ALA A 80 10.96 -2.04 18.56
C ALA A 80 12.11 -1.17 19.10
N LYS A 81 12.51 -1.40 20.36
CA LYS A 81 13.60 -0.68 21.05
C LYS A 81 14.99 -0.89 20.41
N GLU A 82 15.16 -1.99 19.69
CA GLU A 82 16.41 -2.35 18.99
C GLU A 82 16.38 -1.99 17.50
N SER A 83 15.23 -1.49 17.01
CA SER A 83 15.07 -1.13 15.62
C SER A 83 15.44 0.33 15.36
N GLU A 84 15.92 0.61 14.16
CA GLU A 84 16.20 1.97 13.67
C GLU A 84 14.94 2.87 13.53
N ILE A 85 13.75 2.27 13.71
CA ILE A 85 12.45 2.93 13.62
C ILE A 85 11.72 2.97 14.96
N GLY A 86 12.41 2.65 16.06
CA GLY A 86 11.81 2.63 17.40
C GLY A 86 11.27 4.00 17.82
N ASP A 87 11.95 5.06 17.39
CA ASP A 87 11.56 6.47 17.54
C ASP A 87 10.33 6.86 16.69
N LEU A 88 10.10 6.16 15.58
CA LEU A 88 8.94 6.33 14.69
C LEU A 88 7.69 5.60 15.18
N LEU A 89 7.76 4.97 16.34
CA LEU A 89 6.62 4.45 17.06
C LEU A 89 6.31 5.39 18.21
N ARG A 90 5.02 5.62 18.46
CA ARG A 90 4.61 6.27 19.71
C ARG A 90 5.08 5.42 20.88
N TYR A 91 6.11 5.89 21.59
CA TYR A 91 6.61 5.23 22.79
C TYR A 91 5.47 5.10 23.80
N ASP A 92 5.17 3.86 24.17
CA ASP A 92 4.19 3.53 25.20
C ASP A 92 4.97 2.88 26.36
N PRO A 93 5.26 3.62 27.45
CA PRO A 93 6.03 3.09 28.57
C PRO A 93 5.35 1.88 29.26
N SER A 94 4.04 1.66 29.01
CA SER A 94 3.34 0.47 29.49
C SER A 94 3.61 -0.79 28.67
N LYS A 95 4.30 -0.69 27.52
CA LYS A 95 4.54 -1.79 26.57
C LYS A 95 5.99 -1.75 26.03
N PRO A 96 7.00 -2.11 26.85
CA PRO A 96 8.41 -2.07 26.44
C PRO A 96 8.76 -3.10 25.36
N ASP A 97 8.00 -4.20 25.26
CA ASP A 97 8.30 -5.34 24.38
C ASP A 97 7.55 -5.28 23.05
N GLN A 98 7.28 -4.08 22.54
CA GLN A 98 6.67 -3.93 21.21
C GLN A 98 7.56 -4.59 20.15
N LYS A 99 6.90 -5.25 19.20
CA LYS A 99 7.56 -5.95 18.10
C LYS A 99 7.30 -5.25 16.77
N LEU A 100 8.19 -5.49 15.83
CA LEU A 100 8.09 -5.09 14.44
C LEU A 100 8.37 -6.29 13.55
N VAL A 101 7.86 -6.25 12.32
CA VAL A 101 8.23 -7.21 11.29
C VAL A 101 9.04 -6.48 10.23
N TYR A 102 10.30 -6.88 10.06
CA TYR A 102 11.18 -6.34 9.04
C TYR A 102 11.19 -7.27 7.83
N ILE A 103 10.74 -6.80 6.67
CA ILE A 103 10.87 -7.55 5.41
C ILE A 103 12.32 -7.45 4.96
N LEU A 104 12.97 -8.62 4.86
CA LEU A 104 14.37 -8.75 4.47
C LEU A 104 14.52 -8.78 2.96
N THR A 105 13.80 -9.69 2.30
CA THR A 105 13.82 -9.85 0.83
C THR A 105 12.43 -10.13 0.30
N LEU A 106 12.13 -9.58 -0.89
CA LEU A 106 10.90 -9.82 -1.65
C LEU A 106 11.25 -9.91 -3.13
N GLY A 107 11.04 -11.08 -3.73
CA GLY A 107 11.38 -11.33 -5.13
C GLY A 107 10.27 -12.05 -5.87
N VAL A 108 10.15 -11.77 -7.16
CA VAL A 108 9.30 -12.52 -8.11
C VAL A 108 10.09 -12.70 -9.40
N VAL A 109 10.09 -13.94 -9.91
CA VAL A 109 10.67 -14.30 -11.21
C VAL A 109 10.12 -13.38 -12.29
N GLU A 110 10.99 -12.92 -13.19
CA GLU A 110 10.66 -11.87 -14.16
C GLU A 110 9.42 -12.19 -15.01
N THR A 111 9.30 -13.42 -15.51
CA THR A 111 8.15 -13.88 -16.31
C THR A 111 6.83 -13.91 -15.53
N TYR A 112 6.88 -13.90 -14.19
CA TYR A 112 5.72 -13.91 -13.30
C TYR A 112 5.44 -12.52 -12.68
N ARG A 113 6.20 -11.49 -13.03
CA ARG A 113 5.94 -10.12 -12.57
C ARG A 113 4.62 -9.59 -13.14
N ASN A 114 4.07 -8.57 -12.48
CA ASN A 114 2.79 -7.94 -12.84
C ASN A 114 1.55 -8.86 -12.76
N LEU A 115 1.66 -10.04 -12.14
CA LEU A 115 0.54 -10.94 -11.87
C LEU A 115 -0.05 -10.80 -10.44
N GLY A 116 0.40 -9.80 -9.67
CA GLY A 116 -0.07 -9.57 -8.30
C GLY A 116 0.56 -10.45 -7.22
N ILE A 117 1.53 -11.30 -7.57
CA ILE A 117 2.22 -12.21 -6.65
C ILE A 117 2.91 -11.46 -5.50
N ALA A 118 3.68 -10.42 -5.80
CA ALA A 118 4.34 -9.61 -4.78
C ALA A 118 3.33 -8.96 -3.82
N THR A 119 2.19 -8.49 -4.34
CA THR A 119 1.10 -7.95 -3.51
C THR A 119 0.52 -9.02 -2.58
N ALA A 120 0.32 -10.24 -3.06
CA ALA A 120 -0.18 -11.34 -2.23
C ALA A 120 0.84 -11.74 -1.15
N LEU A 121 2.13 -11.83 -1.49
CA LEU A 121 3.19 -12.12 -0.52
C LEU A 121 3.28 -11.06 0.58
N ILE A 122 3.24 -9.77 0.24
CA ILE A 122 3.22 -8.69 1.23
C ILE A 122 1.96 -8.78 2.11
N ARG A 123 0.80 -9.16 1.55
CA ARG A 123 -0.42 -9.37 2.34
C ARG A 123 -0.27 -10.49 3.36
N GLU A 124 0.41 -11.59 3.04
CA GLU A 124 0.72 -12.64 4.02
C GLU A 124 1.59 -12.10 5.16
N VAL A 125 2.60 -11.28 4.86
CA VAL A 125 3.42 -10.63 5.91
C VAL A 125 2.57 -9.68 6.78
N ILE A 126 1.72 -8.84 6.18
CA ILE A 126 0.84 -7.93 6.93
C ILE A 126 -0.14 -8.72 7.81
N LYS A 127 -0.71 -9.81 7.29
CA LYS A 127 -1.61 -10.71 8.03
C LYS A 127 -0.87 -11.34 9.21
N TYR A 128 0.34 -11.85 8.99
CA TYR A 128 1.19 -12.39 10.04
C TYR A 128 1.50 -11.33 11.11
N ALA A 129 1.95 -10.14 10.73
CA ALA A 129 2.21 -9.05 11.66
C ALA A 129 0.97 -8.65 12.47
N SER A 130 -0.19 -8.57 11.81
CA SER A 130 -1.47 -8.25 12.45
C SER A 130 -1.90 -9.33 13.45
N SER A 131 -1.54 -10.59 13.22
CA SER A 131 -1.83 -11.69 14.15
C SER A 131 -1.05 -11.63 15.46
N ILE A 132 0.02 -10.83 15.54
CA ILE A 132 0.87 -10.67 16.73
C ILE A 132 0.39 -9.43 17.51
N PRO A 133 -0.26 -9.57 18.67
CA PRO A 133 -0.92 -8.44 19.35
C PRO A 133 0.01 -7.29 19.75
N ILE A 134 1.28 -7.62 20.01
CA ILE A 134 2.33 -6.66 20.39
C ILE A 134 3.13 -6.11 19.19
N CYS A 135 2.86 -6.59 17.96
CA CYS A 135 3.45 -6.02 16.77
C CYS A 135 2.83 -4.65 16.47
N ARG A 136 3.63 -3.69 15.99
CA ARG A 136 3.15 -2.33 15.70
C ARG A 136 3.33 -1.89 14.26
N ALA A 137 4.26 -2.49 13.53
CA ALA A 137 4.48 -2.16 12.14
C ALA A 137 5.20 -3.28 11.38
N VAL A 138 4.99 -3.28 10.06
CA VAL A 138 5.84 -3.90 9.07
C VAL A 138 6.69 -2.81 8.44
N TYR A 139 8.00 -3.02 8.30
CA TYR A 139 8.88 -2.05 7.65
C TYR A 139 9.91 -2.71 6.76
N LEU A 140 10.49 -1.93 5.86
CA LEU A 140 11.47 -2.40 4.88
C LEU A 140 12.29 -1.25 4.29
N HIS A 141 13.38 -1.64 3.64
CA HIS A 141 14.19 -0.77 2.81
C HIS A 141 14.03 -1.10 1.34
N VAL A 142 14.07 -0.06 0.51
CA VAL A 142 14.08 -0.19 -0.95
C VAL A 142 15.11 0.74 -1.54
N ILE A 143 15.96 0.20 -2.41
CA ILE A 143 16.97 0.98 -3.11
C ILE A 143 16.32 2.07 -3.98
N SER A 144 16.89 3.27 -3.95
CA SER A 144 16.28 4.51 -4.45
C SER A 144 15.89 4.49 -5.93
N TYR A 145 16.60 3.72 -6.75
CA TYR A 145 16.29 3.59 -8.19
C TYR A 145 15.25 2.51 -8.52
N ASN A 146 14.80 1.70 -7.55
CA ASN A 146 13.82 0.63 -7.77
C ASN A 146 12.38 1.18 -7.77
N ASN A 147 12.05 1.93 -8.82
CA ASN A 147 10.74 2.55 -9.01
C ASN A 147 9.57 1.54 -8.96
N PRO A 148 9.66 0.32 -9.55
CA PRO A 148 8.59 -0.68 -9.45
C PRO A 148 8.26 -1.07 -8.00
N ALA A 149 9.28 -1.32 -7.17
CA ALA A 149 9.07 -1.67 -5.77
C ALA A 149 8.54 -0.47 -4.96
N ILE A 150 9.07 0.74 -5.20
CA ILE A 150 8.58 1.97 -4.56
C ILE A 150 7.08 2.18 -4.85
N TYR A 151 6.66 2.00 -6.11
CA TYR A 151 5.25 2.10 -6.49
C TYR A 151 4.40 1.02 -5.83
N LEU A 152 4.88 -0.23 -5.80
CA LEU A 152 4.20 -1.34 -5.12
C LEU A 152 3.94 -1.03 -3.63
N TYR A 153 4.96 -0.59 -2.89
CA TYR A 153 4.83 -0.30 -1.47
C TYR A 153 3.87 0.88 -1.22
N LYS A 154 3.95 1.95 -2.02
CA LYS A 154 2.98 3.06 -1.97
C LYS A 154 1.56 2.60 -2.25
N LYS A 155 1.35 1.77 -3.28
CA LYS A 155 0.03 1.19 -3.63
C LYS A 155 -0.53 0.33 -2.49
N MET A 156 0.33 -0.30 -1.71
CA MET A 156 -0.03 -1.09 -0.53
C MET A 156 -0.10 -0.26 0.76
N ALA A 157 -0.17 1.07 0.64
CA ALA A 157 -0.29 2.02 1.75
C ALA A 157 0.87 2.01 2.76
N PHE A 158 2.06 1.51 2.37
CA PHE A 158 3.27 1.79 3.13
C PHE A 158 3.62 3.27 2.97
N LYS A 159 3.97 3.91 4.09
CA LYS A 159 4.42 5.30 4.13
C LYS A 159 5.94 5.35 3.94
N CYS A 160 6.40 6.17 3.00
CA CYS A 160 7.83 6.49 2.88
C CYS A 160 8.18 7.47 4.01
N ILE A 161 9.03 7.06 4.95
CA ILE A 161 9.34 7.86 6.13
C ILE A 161 10.57 8.73 5.93
N ARG A 162 11.66 8.15 5.41
CA ARG A 162 12.93 8.84 5.21
C ARG A 162 13.71 8.26 4.05
N ARG A 163 14.61 9.09 3.51
CA ARG A 163 15.68 8.67 2.58
C ARG A 163 16.96 8.52 3.39
N LEU A 164 17.64 7.39 3.22
CA LEU A 164 18.92 7.07 3.84
C LEU A 164 20.01 7.19 2.77
N GLN A 165 20.91 8.16 2.94
CA GLN A 165 22.00 8.39 1.99
C GLN A 165 23.06 7.29 2.10
N GLY A 166 23.55 6.80 0.96
CA GLY A 166 24.65 5.83 0.88
C GLY A 166 24.40 4.52 1.63
N PHE A 167 23.15 4.10 1.77
CA PHE A 167 22.76 2.92 2.55
C PHE A 167 23.25 1.60 1.97
N TYR A 168 23.24 1.47 0.64
CA TYR A 168 23.68 0.26 -0.06
C TYR A 168 25.04 0.49 -0.72
N LEU A 169 25.96 -0.46 -0.54
CA LEU A 169 27.21 -0.53 -1.31
C LEU A 169 27.10 -1.67 -2.33
N ILE A 170 27.06 -1.34 -3.62
CA ILE A 170 26.93 -2.30 -4.71
C ILE A 170 28.04 -2.02 -5.72
N ASN A 171 28.90 -3.01 -5.95
CA ASN A 171 30.02 -2.91 -6.89
C ASN A 171 30.90 -1.66 -6.67
N GLY A 172 31.16 -1.32 -5.40
CA GLY A 172 31.98 -0.16 -5.03
C GLY A 172 31.27 1.20 -5.12
N GLN A 173 29.99 1.24 -5.47
CA GLN A 173 29.20 2.46 -5.54
C GLN A 173 28.13 2.50 -4.45
N TYR A 174 27.95 3.69 -3.86
CA TYR A 174 26.94 3.93 -2.84
C TYR A 174 25.60 4.33 -3.44
N TYR A 175 24.52 3.74 -2.93
CA TYR A 175 23.16 4.01 -3.35
C TYR A 175 22.28 4.30 -2.15
N ASP A 176 21.39 5.27 -2.33
CA ASP A 176 20.43 5.63 -1.30
C ASP A 176 19.32 4.60 -1.18
N SER A 177 18.71 4.54 0.00
CA SER A 177 17.54 3.71 0.30
C SER A 177 16.37 4.56 0.78
N TYR A 178 15.15 4.10 0.56
CA TYR A 178 13.96 4.62 1.21
C TYR A 178 13.45 3.64 2.26
N LEU A 179 13.18 4.16 3.45
CA LEU A 179 12.52 3.43 4.51
C LEU A 179 10.99 3.53 4.34
N PHE A 180 10.34 2.38 4.23
CA PHE A 180 8.88 2.27 4.15
C PHE A 180 8.31 1.58 5.39
N VAL A 181 7.19 2.10 5.91
CA VAL A 181 6.53 1.59 7.12
C VAL A 181 5.02 1.43 6.89
N TYR A 182 4.47 0.29 7.27
CA TYR A 182 3.04 0.01 7.33
C TYR A 182 2.66 -0.33 8.78
N TYR A 183 1.81 0.49 9.40
CA TYR A 183 1.43 0.31 10.80
C TYR A 183 0.31 -0.72 10.96
N VAL A 184 0.40 -1.55 12.01
CA VAL A 184 -0.59 -2.57 12.39
C VAL A 184 -0.92 -2.47 13.89
N ASN A 185 -2.05 -3.03 14.31
CA ASN A 185 -2.42 -3.19 15.73
C ASN A 185 -2.30 -1.89 16.55
N GLY A 186 -2.76 -0.78 15.97
CA GLY A 186 -2.73 0.53 16.62
C GLY A 186 -1.36 1.21 16.66
N GLY A 187 -0.35 0.66 15.99
CA GLY A 187 0.90 1.37 15.71
C GLY A 187 0.60 2.68 14.97
N ARG A 188 1.30 3.74 15.35
CA ARG A 188 1.15 5.07 14.76
C ARG A 188 2.50 5.75 14.71
N SER A 189 2.69 6.54 13.66
CA SER A 189 3.78 7.52 13.60
C SER A 189 3.61 8.52 14.75
N PRO A 190 4.70 9.09 15.30
CA PRO A 190 4.60 10.18 16.26
C PRO A 190 3.93 11.35 15.53
N CYS A 191 2.65 11.59 15.79
CA CYS A 191 1.96 12.74 15.21
C CYS A 191 2.70 14.00 15.63
N SER A 192 3.01 14.88 14.69
CA SER A 192 3.32 16.26 15.07
C SER A 192 2.07 16.84 15.76
N PRO A 193 2.22 17.75 16.74
CA PRO A 193 1.08 18.42 17.38
C PRO A 193 0.11 19.04 16.36
N LEU A 194 0.64 19.48 15.21
CA LEU A 194 -0.14 20.07 14.11
C LEU A 194 -1.07 19.05 13.44
N GLU A 195 -0.70 17.78 13.31
CA GLU A 195 -1.60 16.76 12.75
C GLU A 195 -2.75 16.43 13.70
N LEU A 196 -2.50 16.45 15.01
CA LEU A 196 -3.54 16.29 16.02
C LEU A 196 -4.53 17.47 15.97
N VAL A 197 -4.02 18.70 15.88
CA VAL A 197 -4.85 19.90 15.71
C VAL A 197 -5.63 19.83 14.40
N THR A 198 -5.02 19.41 13.30
CA THR A 198 -5.71 19.27 12.01
C THR A 198 -6.81 18.21 12.06
N ALA A 199 -6.57 17.09 12.76
CA ALA A 199 -7.58 16.07 13.00
C ALA A 199 -8.75 16.62 13.84
N VAL A 200 -8.47 17.37 14.91
CA VAL A 200 -9.49 18.02 15.75
C VAL A 200 -10.26 19.08 14.96
N VAL A 201 -9.58 19.94 14.19
CA VAL A 201 -10.20 20.97 13.35
C VAL A 201 -11.07 20.34 12.27
N SER A 202 -10.63 19.26 11.63
CA SER A 202 -11.44 18.56 10.61
C SER A 202 -12.68 17.91 11.22
N TYR A 203 -12.57 17.33 12.42
CA TYR A 203 -13.70 16.78 13.17
C TYR A 203 -14.68 17.88 13.64
N MET A 204 -14.17 19.01 14.14
CA MET A 204 -15.01 20.15 14.47
C MET A 204 -15.70 20.71 13.23
N ARG A 205 -14.99 20.83 12.11
CA ARG A 205 -15.54 21.33 10.85
C ARG A 205 -16.64 20.43 10.28
N SER A 206 -16.51 19.10 10.42
CA SER A 206 -17.58 18.16 10.04
C SER A 206 -18.76 18.23 11.00
N GLY A 207 -18.50 18.39 12.30
CA GLY A 207 -19.53 18.64 13.32
C GLY A 207 -20.33 19.92 13.04
N PHE A 208 -19.66 21.04 12.75
CA PHE A 208 -20.29 22.31 12.39
C PHE A 208 -21.07 22.22 11.08
N LYS A 209 -20.57 21.52 10.05
CA LYS A 209 -21.34 21.27 8.82
C LYS A 209 -22.63 20.49 9.11
N SER A 210 -22.55 19.45 9.93
CA SER A 210 -23.72 18.64 10.30
C SER A 210 -24.76 19.44 11.09
N VAL A 211 -24.32 20.34 11.98
CA VAL A 211 -25.21 21.23 12.74
C VAL A 211 -25.83 22.30 11.83
N ALA A 212 -25.04 22.90 10.93
CA ALA A 212 -25.54 23.88 9.96
C ALA A 212 -26.59 23.26 9.01
N GLU A 213 -26.36 22.05 8.53
CA GLU A 213 -27.34 21.32 7.70
C GLU A 213 -28.63 20.97 8.46
N ARG A 214 -28.56 20.75 9.79
CA ARG A 214 -29.75 20.55 10.63
C ARG A 214 -30.51 21.84 10.90
N LEU A 215 -29.80 22.97 11.05
CA LEU A 215 -30.40 24.29 11.22
C LEU A 215 -31.11 24.76 9.93
N CYS A 216 -30.50 24.58 8.75
CA CYS A 216 -31.16 24.91 7.48
C CYS A 216 -32.39 24.04 7.18
N LYS A 217 -32.42 22.79 7.66
CA LYS A 217 -33.62 21.93 7.54
C LYS A 217 -34.78 22.33 8.46
N ASN A 218 -34.52 23.14 9.48
CA ASN A 218 -35.55 23.62 10.41
C ASN A 218 -36.23 24.93 9.94
N GLU A 219 -35.77 25.56 8.86
CA GLU A 219 -36.33 26.83 8.35
C GLU A 219 -37.36 26.70 7.21
N GLU A 220 -37.94 25.53 6.95
CA GLU A 220 -39.03 25.40 5.97
C GLU A 220 -40.44 25.35 6.59
N LYS A 221 -41.07 26.54 6.69
CA LYS A 221 -42.40 26.95 6.14
C LYS A 221 -43.20 27.86 7.09
N PRO A 222 -43.52 29.11 6.67
CA PRO A 222 -44.79 29.74 7.00
C PRO A 222 -45.80 29.50 5.86
N LYS A 223 -46.95 28.90 6.19
CA LYS A 223 -48.09 28.74 5.28
C LYS A 223 -48.82 30.08 5.13
N TRP A 224 -48.99 30.55 3.89
CA TRP A 224 -49.86 31.69 3.56
C TRP A 224 -51.33 31.26 3.50
N PRO A 225 -52.29 31.99 4.10
CA PRO A 225 -53.70 31.69 3.92
C PRO A 225 -54.24 32.30 2.61
N LYS A 226 -55.03 31.48 1.90
CA LYS A 226 -55.80 31.80 0.70
C LYS A 226 -56.69 33.04 0.88
N CYS A 227 -56.76 33.90 -0.14
CA CYS A 227 -57.90 34.78 -0.37
C CYS A 227 -58.46 34.52 -1.77
N LYS A 228 -59.80 34.50 -1.87
CA LYS A 228 -60.61 34.15 -3.05
C LYS A 228 -61.16 35.40 -3.75
N GLU A 229 -61.39 35.25 -5.05
CA GLU A 229 -62.38 35.93 -5.94
C GLU A 229 -62.03 37.39 -6.35
N THR A 230 -62.25 37.89 -7.57
CA THR A 230 -63.14 37.50 -8.69
C THR A 230 -62.71 38.21 -10.01
N HIS A 231 -63.01 37.58 -11.16
CA HIS A 231 -63.21 38.06 -12.55
C HIS A 231 -62.59 39.36 -13.11
N SER A 232 -61.92 39.26 -14.27
CA SER A 232 -62.37 39.90 -15.54
C SER A 232 -61.55 39.45 -16.77
N LEU A 233 -62.26 39.34 -17.90
CA LEU A 233 -61.81 38.99 -19.26
C LEU A 233 -60.77 39.97 -19.84
N ILE A 234 -59.90 39.51 -20.75
CA ILE A 234 -59.77 39.95 -22.17
C ILE A 234 -58.50 39.37 -22.82
N SER A 235 -58.69 38.94 -24.06
CA SER A 235 -57.74 38.52 -25.10
C SER A 235 -56.56 39.48 -25.32
N ILE A 236 -55.41 38.97 -25.82
CA ILE A 236 -54.72 39.48 -27.02
C ILE A 236 -53.60 38.52 -27.44
N GLN A 237 -53.60 38.23 -28.75
CA GLN A 237 -52.57 37.55 -29.52
C GLN A 237 -51.34 38.45 -29.75
N ASN A 238 -50.12 37.87 -29.81
CA ASN A 238 -49.22 37.91 -30.98
C ASN A 238 -47.85 37.33 -30.57
N LYS A 239 -47.27 36.31 -31.21
CA LYS A 239 -46.76 36.09 -32.59
C LYS A 239 -45.28 36.49 -32.75
N LYS A 240 -44.52 35.53 -33.31
CA LYS A 240 -43.24 35.58 -34.06
C LYS A 240 -41.96 35.74 -33.22
N ASN A 241 -40.97 34.83 -33.26
CA ASN A 241 -40.20 34.12 -34.33
C ASN A 241 -38.74 34.62 -34.20
N LEU A 242 -37.76 33.71 -34.04
CA LEU A 242 -36.81 33.23 -35.08
C LEU A 242 -35.76 34.32 -35.41
N THR A 243 -34.44 34.17 -35.39
CA THR A 243 -33.48 33.10 -35.77
C THR A 243 -32.10 33.70 -35.36
N THR A 244 -31.20 32.95 -34.74
CA THR A 244 -29.96 32.41 -35.37
C THR A 244 -28.96 33.48 -35.83
N GLU A 245 -27.76 33.51 -35.25
CA GLU A 245 -26.57 33.03 -35.96
C GLU A 245 -25.34 32.88 -35.08
N CYS A 246 -24.57 31.88 -35.48
CA CYS A 246 -23.32 31.38 -34.95
C CYS A 246 -22.17 32.13 -35.62
N THR A 247 -21.06 32.36 -34.91
CA THR A 247 -19.73 32.32 -35.56
C THR A 247 -18.65 32.08 -34.51
N SER A 248 -18.02 30.91 -34.66
CA SER A 248 -16.65 30.55 -34.29
C SER A 248 -15.64 31.59 -34.78
N TYR A 249 -14.47 31.70 -34.13
CA TYR A 249 -13.14 31.55 -34.77
C TYR A 249 -12.02 31.43 -33.71
N GLU A 250 -11.01 30.64 -34.07
CA GLU A 250 -9.81 30.20 -33.36
C GLU A 250 -8.62 31.19 -33.39
N CYS A 251 -7.52 30.70 -32.78
CA CYS A 251 -6.08 31.02 -32.90
C CYS A 251 -5.54 31.94 -31.80
N VAL A 252 -4.42 31.63 -31.15
CA VAL A 252 -3.18 30.94 -31.58
C VAL A 252 -2.70 29.93 -30.54
#